data_AF-Q12W59-F1
#
_entry.id   AF-Q12W59-F1
#
_cell.length_a   1.000
_cell.length_b   1.000
_cell.length_c   1.000
_cell.angle_alpha   90.00
_cell.angle_beta   90.00
_cell.angle_gamma   90.00
#
_symmetry.space_group_name_H-M   'P 1'
#
loop_
_entity.id
_entity.type
_entity.pdbx_description
1 polymer ?
#
loop_
_entity_poly.entity_id
_entity_poly.type
_entity_poly.pdbx_seq_one_letter_code
_entity_poly.pdbx_strand_id
1 'polypeptide(L)'
;MKNRHLLKYVILFSICILVSGCTGIDNDPPVEESMNPSDVNLTLGLMPTELSIKEINELSTLQLTLKNEGNYTVNVAILEEFSTYNIIYSNGSDIEYEHMPALDLMGDESLVELKPNESLSINVNPIGWNPFSKGNHSLSAKYFVRGLNTFTKPYWEGVIRSNNITLRVE
;
A
#
# COMPACT_ATOMS: atom_id res chain seq x y z
N MET A 1 70.46 31.13 -32.58
CA MET A 1 69.64 29.91 -32.75
C MET A 1 69.05 29.42 -31.41
N LYS A 2 68.37 30.27 -30.61
CA LYS A 2 67.96 29.92 -29.22
C LYS A 2 66.48 30.15 -28.86
N ASN A 3 65.67 30.74 -29.74
CA ASN A 3 64.28 31.12 -29.41
C ASN A 3 63.18 30.31 -30.12
N ARG A 4 63.51 29.35 -30.99
CA ARG A 4 62.50 28.54 -31.70
C ARG A 4 62.02 27.31 -30.91
N HIS A 5 62.77 26.90 -29.87
CA HIS A 5 62.37 25.76 -29.03
C HIS A 5 61.48 26.19 -27.86
N LEU A 6 61.69 27.38 -27.27
CA LEU A 6 60.82 27.88 -26.18
C LEU A 6 59.37 28.11 -26.63
N LEU A 7 59.16 28.61 -27.84
CA LEU A 7 57.81 28.86 -28.37
C LEU A 7 57.02 27.56 -28.60
N LYS A 8 57.70 26.45 -28.94
CA LYS A 8 57.04 25.15 -29.11
C LYS A 8 56.61 24.52 -27.79
N TYR A 9 57.38 24.70 -26.71
CA TYR A 9 57.02 24.19 -25.39
C TYR A 9 55.84 24.96 -24.76
N VAL A 10 55.75 26.27 -24.98
CA VAL A 10 54.64 27.09 -24.45
C VAL A 10 53.31 26.77 -25.16
N ILE A 11 53.34 26.49 -26.47
CA ILE A 11 52.14 26.10 -27.22
C ILE A 11 51.66 24.69 -26.83
N LEU A 12 52.58 23.74 -26.60
CA LEU A 12 52.21 22.38 -26.19
C LEU A 12 51.60 22.32 -24.79
N PHE A 13 52.09 23.16 -23.86
CA PHE A 13 51.53 23.24 -22.50
C PHE A 13 50.16 23.92 -22.46
N SER A 14 49.88 24.83 -23.40
CA SER A 14 48.57 25.52 -23.50
C SER A 14 47.45 24.63 -24.07
N ILE A 15 47.79 23.60 -24.86
CA ILE A 15 46.79 22.66 -25.40
C ILE A 15 46.40 21.61 -24.35
N CYS A 16 47.31 21.22 -23.45
CA CYS A 16 47.00 20.27 -22.38
C CYS A 16 46.06 20.84 -21.29
N ILE A 17 45.97 22.15 -21.13
CA ILE A 17 45.09 22.78 -20.12
C ILE A 17 43.65 22.95 -20.64
N LEU A 18 43.41 22.79 -21.94
CA LEU A 18 42.06 22.89 -22.54
C LEU A 18 41.29 21.57 -22.61
N VAL A 19 41.88 20.44 -22.18
CA VAL A 19 41.21 19.13 -22.14
C VAL A 19 40.78 18.71 -20.72
N SER A 20 40.98 19.58 -19.72
CA SER A 20 40.54 19.35 -18.33
C SER A 20 39.32 20.19 -17.95
N GLY A 21 38.50 20.57 -18.93
CA GLY A 21 37.21 21.23 -18.75
C GLY A 21 36.05 20.24 -18.84
N CYS A 22 35.65 19.70 -17.69
CA CYS A 22 34.31 19.23 -17.35
C CYS A 22 33.61 18.27 -18.33
N THR A 23 33.97 16.98 -18.31
CA THR A 23 32.94 15.93 -18.35
C THR A 23 32.45 15.71 -16.92
N GLY A 24 31.76 16.71 -16.38
CA GLY A 24 30.76 16.47 -15.36
C GLY A 24 29.61 15.78 -16.07
N ILE A 25 29.76 14.47 -16.31
CA ILE A 25 28.55 13.65 -16.35
C ILE A 25 28.09 13.74 -14.91
N ASP A 26 27.15 14.65 -14.66
CA ASP A 26 26.28 14.57 -13.49
C ASP A 26 25.52 13.25 -13.65
N ASN A 27 26.20 12.15 -13.32
CA ASN A 27 25.55 11.01 -12.73
C ASN A 27 25.20 11.48 -11.32
N ASP A 28 24.29 12.45 -11.21
CA ASP A 28 23.42 12.40 -10.08
C ASP A 28 22.84 10.98 -10.13
N PRO A 29 23.07 10.13 -9.11
CA PRO A 29 22.25 8.94 -9.00
C PRO A 29 20.81 9.44 -9.14
N PRO A 30 19.94 8.76 -9.90
CA PRO A 30 18.55 9.18 -9.97
C PRO A 30 18.14 9.41 -8.52
N VAL A 31 17.78 10.65 -8.20
CA VAL A 31 17.25 10.97 -6.89
C VAL A 31 16.02 10.08 -6.84
N GLU A 32 16.14 8.92 -6.19
CA GLU A 32 15.00 8.18 -5.73
C GLU A 32 14.33 9.19 -4.82
N GLU A 33 13.34 9.89 -5.37
CA GLU A 33 12.44 10.72 -4.59
C GLU A 33 12.01 9.81 -3.44
N SER A 34 12.53 10.09 -2.25
CA SER A 34 12.23 9.28 -1.08
C SER A 34 10.77 9.57 -0.74
N MET A 35 9.87 8.79 -1.35
CA MET A 35 8.44 8.85 -1.11
C MET A 35 8.21 8.43 0.33
N ASN A 36 7.48 9.24 1.11
CA ASN A 36 6.99 8.77 2.38
C ASN A 36 5.95 7.67 2.09
N PRO A 37 6.08 6.44 2.62
CA PRO A 37 5.11 5.37 2.40
C PRO A 37 3.65 5.78 2.65
N SER A 38 3.42 6.73 3.58
CA SER A 38 2.10 7.25 3.93
C SER A 38 1.44 8.07 2.81
N ASP A 39 2.23 8.57 1.85
CA ASP A 39 1.74 9.40 0.74
C ASP A 39 1.24 8.55 -0.44
N VAL A 40 1.38 7.21 -0.36
CA VAL A 40 0.94 6.31 -1.42
C VAL A 40 -0.58 6.19 -1.43
N ASN A 41 -1.16 6.39 -2.60
CA ASN A 41 -2.60 6.36 -2.80
C ASN A 41 -3.12 4.91 -2.80
N LEU A 42 -3.74 4.49 -1.71
CA LEU A 42 -4.35 3.17 -1.56
C LEU A 42 -5.88 3.28 -1.56
N THR A 43 -6.56 2.32 -2.19
CA THR A 43 -8.01 2.19 -2.15
C THR A 43 -8.42 0.82 -1.60
N LEU A 44 -9.50 0.79 -0.84
CA LEU A 44 -10.09 -0.42 -0.28
C LEU A 44 -11.46 -0.65 -0.93
N GLY A 45 -11.73 -1.88 -1.36
CA GLY A 45 -12.98 -2.24 -2.01
C GLY A 45 -13.56 -3.55 -1.47
N LEU A 46 -14.87 -3.60 -1.30
CA LEU A 46 -15.63 -4.82 -1.05
C LEU A 46 -16.40 -5.21 -2.32
N MET A 47 -16.17 -6.43 -2.80
CA MET A 47 -16.79 -6.96 -4.02
C MET A 47 -17.44 -8.33 -3.77
N PRO A 48 -18.66 -8.58 -4.28
CA PRO A 48 -19.50 -7.66 -5.06
C PRO A 48 -20.18 -6.57 -4.20
N THR A 49 -20.72 -5.53 -4.85
CA THR A 49 -21.44 -4.42 -4.18
C THR A 49 -22.81 -4.81 -3.64
N GLU A 50 -23.39 -5.89 -4.17
CA GLU A 50 -24.60 -6.52 -3.67
C GLU A 50 -24.42 -8.04 -3.68
N LEU A 51 -24.90 -8.71 -2.64
CA LEU A 51 -24.78 -10.16 -2.51
C LEU A 51 -26.04 -10.72 -1.86
N SER A 52 -26.67 -11.69 -2.50
CA SER A 52 -27.74 -12.50 -1.90
C SER A 52 -27.12 -13.73 -1.22
N ILE A 53 -27.45 -13.96 0.05
CA ILE A 53 -26.96 -15.11 0.82
C ILE A 53 -28.11 -15.83 1.53
N LYS A 54 -28.01 -17.15 1.70
CA LYS A 54 -28.93 -17.93 2.56
C LYS A 54 -28.29 -18.27 3.90
N GLU A 55 -26.99 -18.53 3.88
CA GLU A 55 -26.20 -18.85 5.06
C GLU A 55 -25.01 -17.90 5.21
N ILE A 56 -24.54 -17.73 6.46
CA ILE A 56 -23.43 -16.81 6.77
C ILE A 56 -22.10 -17.23 6.12
N ASN A 57 -21.89 -18.53 5.89
CA ASN A 57 -20.71 -19.09 5.25
C ASN A 57 -20.57 -18.64 3.78
N GLU A 58 -21.65 -18.24 3.11
CA GLU A 58 -21.64 -17.73 1.73
C GLU A 58 -20.91 -16.39 1.63
N LEU A 59 -20.71 -15.69 2.75
CA LEU A 59 -19.87 -14.48 2.81
C LEU A 59 -18.40 -14.75 2.51
N SER A 60 -17.94 -16.00 2.53
CA SER A 60 -16.60 -16.36 2.03
C SER A 60 -16.40 -16.07 0.54
N THR A 61 -17.48 -15.82 -0.21
CA THR A 61 -17.42 -15.35 -1.60
C THR A 61 -17.19 -13.84 -1.73
N LEU A 62 -17.38 -13.08 -0.65
CA LEU A 62 -17.11 -11.66 -0.60
C LEU A 62 -15.60 -11.44 -0.52
N GLN A 63 -15.08 -10.53 -1.34
CA GLN A 63 -13.67 -10.18 -1.37
C GLN A 63 -13.43 -8.77 -0.88
N LEU A 64 -12.42 -8.63 -0.01
CA LEU A 64 -11.82 -7.36 0.37
C LEU A 64 -10.55 -7.18 -0.44
N THR A 65 -10.45 -6.06 -1.15
CA THR A 65 -9.33 -5.76 -2.05
C THR A 65 -8.68 -4.44 -1.66
N LEU A 66 -7.38 -4.46 -1.44
CA LEU A 66 -6.53 -3.29 -1.31
C LEU A 66 -5.77 -3.07 -2.61
N LYS A 67 -5.93 -1.90 -3.22
CA LYS A 67 -5.28 -1.57 -4.48
C LYS A 67 -4.36 -0.36 -4.31
N ASN A 68 -3.15 -0.47 -4.86
CA ASN A 68 -2.23 0.65 -4.99
C ASN A 68 -2.56 1.43 -6.28
N GLU A 69 -3.22 2.58 -6.14
CA GLU A 69 -3.52 3.53 -7.22
C GLU A 69 -2.43 4.60 -7.36
N GLY A 70 -1.35 4.50 -6.59
CA GLY A 70 -0.20 5.38 -6.63
C GLY A 70 0.83 4.97 -7.68
N ASN A 71 1.89 5.77 -7.78
CA ASN A 71 2.99 5.56 -8.72
C ASN A 71 4.21 4.88 -8.10
N TYR A 72 4.18 4.61 -6.79
CA TYR A 72 5.31 4.05 -6.05
C TYR A 72 4.92 2.72 -5.39
N THR A 73 5.88 1.81 -5.34
CA THR A 73 5.77 0.58 -4.56
C THR A 73 5.73 0.90 -3.07
N VAL A 74 4.92 0.16 -2.31
CA VAL A 74 4.78 0.37 -0.86
C VAL A 74 4.62 -0.95 -0.13
N ASN A 75 5.19 -1.05 1.08
CA ASN A 75 4.89 -2.18 1.97
C ASN A 75 3.58 -1.90 2.70
N VAL A 76 2.67 -2.85 2.66
CA VAL A 76 1.38 -2.80 3.38
C VAL A 76 1.30 -3.97 4.36
N ALA A 77 0.69 -3.75 5.51
CA ALA A 77 0.41 -4.84 6.44
C ALA A 77 -0.66 -5.77 5.87
N ILE A 78 -0.56 -7.07 6.13
CA ILE A 78 -1.51 -8.08 5.65
C ILE A 78 -2.96 -7.73 5.98
N LEU A 79 -3.84 -7.80 4.98
CA LEU A 79 -5.23 -7.33 5.11
C LEU A 79 -6.02 -8.03 6.21
N GLU A 80 -5.84 -9.35 6.36
CA GLU A 80 -6.65 -10.19 7.26
C GLU A 80 -6.59 -9.71 8.71
N GLU A 81 -5.41 -9.25 9.12
CA GLU A 81 -5.12 -8.88 10.50
C GLU A 81 -5.42 -7.42 10.82
N PHE A 82 -5.42 -6.56 9.80
CA PHE A 82 -5.51 -5.10 9.94
C PHE A 82 -6.83 -4.52 9.39
N SER A 83 -7.81 -5.39 9.13
CA SER A 83 -9.14 -5.00 8.66
C SER A 83 -10.21 -5.26 9.71
N THR A 84 -11.08 -4.27 9.96
CA THR A 84 -12.32 -4.43 10.72
C THR A 84 -13.52 -4.34 9.79
N TYR A 85 -14.64 -4.92 10.22
CA TYR A 85 -15.88 -4.92 9.45
C TYR A 85 -17.00 -4.29 10.25
N ASN A 86 -17.74 -3.37 9.65
CA ASN A 86 -18.91 -2.77 10.25
C ASN A 86 -20.16 -3.29 9.54
N ILE A 87 -21.13 -3.77 10.32
CA ILE A 87 -22.39 -4.33 9.81
C ILE A 87 -23.56 -3.57 10.43
N ILE A 88 -24.38 -2.99 9.57
CA ILE A 88 -25.71 -2.49 9.90
C ILE A 88 -26.71 -3.58 9.54
N TYR A 89 -27.23 -4.24 10.57
CA TYR A 89 -28.19 -5.33 10.43
C TYR A 89 -29.58 -4.83 10.02
N SER A 90 -30.40 -5.71 9.43
CA SER A 90 -31.75 -5.39 8.96
C SER A 90 -32.72 -4.92 10.05
N ASN A 91 -32.40 -5.21 11.31
CA ASN A 91 -33.13 -4.73 12.49
C ASN A 91 -32.65 -3.34 12.97
N GLY A 92 -31.65 -2.74 12.30
CA GLY A 92 -31.05 -1.45 12.64
C GLY A 92 -29.87 -1.52 13.63
N SER A 93 -29.47 -2.70 14.11
CA SER A 93 -28.28 -2.85 14.94
C SER A 93 -27.03 -2.52 14.13
N ASP A 94 -26.15 -1.68 14.68
CA ASP A 94 -24.85 -1.33 14.10
C ASP A 94 -23.74 -1.93 14.96
N ILE A 95 -22.96 -2.84 14.38
CA ILE A 95 -21.92 -3.58 15.08
C ILE A 95 -20.61 -3.49 14.30
N GLU A 96 -19.54 -3.08 15.00
CA GLU A 96 -18.17 -3.18 14.50
C GLU A 96 -17.53 -4.48 15.01
N TYR A 97 -17.15 -5.33 14.08
CA TYR A 97 -16.38 -6.55 14.29
C TYR A 97 -14.90 -6.21 14.14
N GLU A 98 -14.26 -5.97 15.28
CA GLU A 98 -12.82 -5.76 15.36
C GLU A 98 -12.09 -7.09 15.42
N HIS A 99 -11.09 -7.25 14.56
CA HIS A 99 -10.04 -8.23 14.76
C HIS A 99 -8.82 -7.47 15.29
N MET A 100 -8.42 -7.72 16.53
CA MET A 100 -7.15 -7.20 17.04
C MET A 100 -6.08 -8.26 16.76
N PRO A 101 -5.08 -7.94 15.94
CA PRO A 101 -3.99 -8.88 15.74
C PRO A 101 -3.22 -9.08 17.05
N ALA A 102 -2.67 -10.27 17.23
CA ALA A 102 -1.69 -10.52 18.27
C ALA A 102 -0.38 -9.80 17.93
N LEU A 103 -0.27 -8.53 18.34
CA LEU A 103 0.84 -7.63 18.01
C LEU A 103 2.23 -8.21 18.32
N ASP A 104 2.33 -9.05 19.36
CA ASP A 104 3.58 -9.70 19.80
C ASP A 104 4.14 -10.71 18.77
N LEU A 105 3.36 -11.07 17.74
CA LEU A 105 3.73 -12.04 16.71
C LEU A 105 3.93 -11.41 15.33
N MET A 106 3.92 -10.08 15.22
CA MET A 106 3.92 -9.39 13.92
C MET A 106 5.22 -8.64 13.65
N GLY A 107 6.10 -9.19 12.83
CA GLY A 107 7.28 -8.51 12.27
C GLY A 107 7.14 -8.19 10.78
N ASP A 108 8.27 -7.88 10.12
CA ASP A 108 8.32 -7.55 8.69
C ASP A 108 7.78 -8.66 7.77
N GLU A 109 7.63 -9.89 8.25
CA GLU A 109 6.95 -10.98 7.56
C GLU A 109 5.44 -10.75 7.39
N SER A 110 4.85 -9.86 8.18
CA SER A 110 3.46 -9.41 8.07
C SER A 110 3.30 -8.25 7.07
N LEU A 111 4.37 -7.88 6.35
CA LEU A 111 4.36 -6.88 5.30
C LEU A 111 4.39 -7.53 3.92
N VAL A 112 3.58 -7.00 3.02
CA VAL A 112 3.53 -7.38 1.61
C VAL A 112 3.90 -6.16 0.77
N GLU A 113 4.83 -6.35 -0.16
CA GLU A 113 5.17 -5.32 -1.15
C GLU A 113 4.05 -5.24 -2.19
N LEU A 114 3.48 -4.04 -2.37
CA LEU A 114 2.40 -3.78 -3.32
C LEU A 114 2.86 -2.74 -4.34
N LYS A 115 3.06 -3.16 -5.59
CA LYS A 115 3.54 -2.29 -6.67
C LYS A 115 2.41 -1.41 -7.23
N PRO A 116 2.74 -0.37 -8.02
CA PRO A 116 1.75 0.44 -8.71
C PRO A 116 0.76 -0.40 -9.51
N ASN A 117 -0.53 -0.16 -9.33
CA ASN A 117 -1.66 -0.88 -9.93
C ASN A 117 -1.83 -2.34 -9.50
N GLU A 118 -1.00 -2.86 -8.58
CA GLU A 118 -1.24 -4.18 -7.99
C GLU A 118 -2.34 -4.13 -6.93
N SER A 119 -2.92 -5.30 -6.67
CA SER A 119 -3.96 -5.46 -5.66
C SER A 119 -3.69 -6.69 -4.80
N LEU A 120 -3.94 -6.56 -3.51
CA LEU A 120 -4.01 -7.64 -2.55
C LEU A 120 -5.48 -7.92 -2.26
N SER A 121 -5.90 -9.18 -2.38
CA SER A 121 -7.29 -9.58 -2.10
C SER A 121 -7.34 -10.71 -1.10
N ILE A 122 -8.32 -10.66 -0.20
CA ILE A 122 -8.67 -11.74 0.71
C ILE A 122 -10.17 -12.04 0.62
N ASN A 123 -10.54 -13.28 0.91
CA ASN A 123 -11.93 -13.62 1.16
C ASN A 123 -12.31 -13.16 2.56
N VAL A 124 -13.51 -12.62 2.71
CA VAL A 124 -14.04 -12.20 4.01
C VAL A 124 -14.30 -13.44 4.87
N ASN A 125 -13.83 -13.38 6.11
CA ASN A 125 -14.01 -14.44 7.09
C ASN A 125 -15.07 -14.01 8.13
N PRO A 126 -16.30 -14.53 8.08
CA PRO A 126 -17.38 -14.10 8.97
C PRO A 126 -17.36 -14.79 10.35
N ILE A 127 -16.25 -15.45 10.72
CA ILE A 127 -16.14 -16.11 12.02
C ILE A 127 -16.38 -15.09 13.15
N GLY A 128 -17.27 -15.47 14.08
CA GLY A 128 -17.63 -14.63 15.22
C GLY A 128 -18.72 -13.58 14.94
N TRP A 129 -19.20 -13.46 13.70
CA TRP A 129 -20.28 -12.54 13.37
C TRP A 129 -21.63 -13.07 13.86
N ASN A 130 -22.54 -12.16 14.20
CA ASN A 130 -23.90 -12.56 14.58
C ASN A 130 -24.63 -13.10 13.35
N PRO A 131 -25.55 -14.08 13.53
CA PRO A 131 -26.38 -14.57 12.44
C PRO A 131 -27.16 -13.43 11.78
N PHE A 132 -27.27 -13.47 10.46
CA PHE A 132 -28.05 -12.51 9.71
C PHE A 132 -29.53 -12.91 9.71
N SER A 133 -30.40 -11.99 10.13
CA SER A 133 -31.85 -12.12 9.95
C SER A 133 -32.25 -11.85 8.50
N LYS A 134 -33.45 -12.30 8.10
CA LYS A 134 -34.02 -11.93 6.79
C LYS A 134 -34.05 -10.41 6.59
N GLY A 135 -33.77 -9.97 5.37
CA GLY A 135 -33.79 -8.55 4.98
C GLY A 135 -32.47 -8.04 4.42
N ASN A 136 -32.37 -6.72 4.28
CA ASN A 136 -31.19 -6.04 3.76
C ASN A 136 -30.30 -5.61 4.94
N HIS A 137 -29.01 -5.91 4.83
CA HIS A 137 -27.95 -5.47 5.75
C HIS A 137 -26.93 -4.67 4.96
N SER A 138 -26.27 -3.72 5.60
CA SER A 138 -25.14 -3.02 5.00
C SER A 138 -23.85 -3.51 5.64
N LEU A 139 -22.84 -3.81 4.82
CA LEU A 139 -21.51 -4.19 5.28
C LEU A 139 -20.48 -3.22 4.69
N SER A 140 -19.53 -2.79 5.52
CA SER A 140 -18.36 -2.03 5.11
C SER A 140 -17.12 -2.52 5.85
N ALA A 141 -15.94 -2.19 5.34
CA ALA A 141 -14.66 -2.57 5.91
C ALA A 141 -13.77 -1.34 6.14
N LYS A 142 -12.88 -1.44 7.12
CA LYS A 142 -11.90 -0.43 7.46
C LYS A 142 -10.54 -1.10 7.60
N TYR A 143 -9.58 -0.69 6.78
CA TYR A 143 -8.18 -1.09 6.92
C TYR A 143 -7.42 0.00 7.67
N PHE A 144 -6.73 -0.38 8.75
CA PHE A 144 -6.01 0.58 9.58
C PHE A 144 -4.66 0.03 10.03
N VAL A 145 -3.62 0.86 9.90
CA VAL A 145 -2.27 0.55 10.36
C VAL A 145 -1.73 1.79 11.07
N ARG A 146 -1.35 1.67 12.35
CA ARG A 146 -0.87 2.79 13.16
C ARG A 146 0.17 2.36 14.19
N GLY A 147 1.32 3.04 14.22
CA GLY A 147 2.24 3.02 15.36
C GLY A 147 2.72 1.63 15.76
N LEU A 148 2.92 0.75 14.79
CA LEU A 148 3.41 -0.61 15.05
C LEU A 148 4.92 -0.54 15.20
N ASN A 149 5.37 -0.60 16.46
CA ASN A 149 6.79 -0.59 16.80
C ASN A 149 7.53 -1.87 16.39
N THR A 150 6.82 -2.85 15.82
CA THR A 150 7.34 -4.17 15.48
C THR A 150 7.82 -4.29 14.03
N PHE A 151 7.41 -3.37 13.14
CA PHE A 151 7.91 -3.30 11.77
C PHE A 151 9.19 -2.47 11.70
N THR A 152 10.21 -2.98 11.00
CA THR A 152 11.49 -2.29 10.82
C THR A 152 11.65 -1.71 9.42
N LYS A 153 10.95 -2.27 8.42
CA LYS A 153 10.89 -1.71 7.07
C LYS A 153 9.93 -0.53 7.00
N PRO A 154 10.15 0.46 6.11
CA PRO A 154 9.14 1.49 5.83
C PRO A 154 7.85 0.87 5.30
N TYR A 155 6.70 1.27 5.84
CA TYR A 155 5.39 0.73 5.50
C TYR A 155 4.32 1.83 5.50
N TRP A 156 3.21 1.57 4.81
CA TRP A 156 2.08 2.49 4.77
C TRP A 156 1.39 2.55 6.14
N GLU A 157 1.21 3.76 6.66
CA GLU A 157 0.42 4.04 7.86
C GLU A 157 -0.79 4.90 7.52
N GLY A 158 -1.94 4.55 8.09
CA GLY A 158 -3.16 5.30 7.83
C GLY A 158 -4.43 4.53 8.13
N VAL A 159 -5.55 5.11 7.67
CA VAL A 159 -6.88 4.49 7.74
C VAL A 159 -7.59 4.72 6.41
N ILE A 160 -8.07 3.66 5.80
CA ILE A 160 -8.90 3.69 4.60
C ILE A 160 -10.17 2.87 4.83
N ARG A 161 -11.26 3.25 4.16
CA ARG A 161 -12.56 2.60 4.26
C ARG A 161 -12.99 2.10 2.90
N SER A 162 -13.68 0.97 2.88
CA SER A 162 -14.27 0.43 1.68
C SER A 162 -15.55 1.16 1.29
N ASN A 163 -16.06 0.85 0.11
CA ASN A 163 -17.47 1.04 -0.20
C ASN A 163 -18.37 0.24 0.76
N ASN A 164 -19.62 0.66 0.87
CA ASN A 164 -20.68 -0.14 1.47
C ASN A 164 -21.19 -1.16 0.45
N ILE A 165 -21.56 -2.33 0.92
CA ILE A 165 -22.28 -3.34 0.14
C ILE A 165 -23.65 -3.60 0.76
N THR A 166 -24.59 -4.08 -0.06
CA THR A 166 -25.89 -4.57 0.43
C THR A 166 -25.89 -6.08 0.44
N LEU A 167 -26.05 -6.67 1.63
CA LEU A 167 -26.27 -8.10 1.81
C LEU A 167 -27.77 -8.35 1.91
N ARG A 168 -28.33 -9.18 1.02
CA ARG A 168 -29.73 -9.58 1.05
C ARG A 168 -29.85 -11.00 1.55
N VAL A 169 -30.54 -11.19 2.68
CA VAL A 169 -30.85 -12.51 3.22
C VAL A 169 -32.31 -12.85 2.93
N GLU A 170 -32.52 -13.99 2.26
CA GLU A 170 -33.84 -14.48 1.82
C GLU A 170 -34.61 -15.26 2.88
#